data_AF-A0A0D2PE60-F1
#
_entry.id   AF-A0A0D2PE60-F1
#
_cell.length_a   1.000
_cell.length_b   1.000
_cell.length_c   1.000
_cell.angle_alpha   90.00
_cell.angle_beta   90.00
_cell.angle_gamma   90.00
#
_symmetry.space_group_name_H-M   'P 1'
#
loop_
_entity.id
_entity.type
_entity.pdbx_description
1 polymer ?
#
loop_
_entity_poly.entity_id
_entity_poly.type
_entity_poly.pdbx_seq_one_letter_code
_entity_poly.pdbx_strand_id
1 'polypeptide(L)'
;PLPSTPFLIVVWIMNECDTIGLDGKPAVGTRSSYTHAQKMRASMTYIFGRKCQAGRIPWNVPRTGTPVGNPSLSSDVAMYMVSLRRRKVQSGEAPTSARAITPASAHLKILEALYDYNHLPENYDIHEYKPGSRQEKPNIHQWGGPLHR
;
A
#
# COMPACT_ATOMS: atom_id res chain seq x y z
N PRO A 1 4.74 -23.08 -10.08
CA PRO A 1 4.71 -21.83 -10.87
C PRO A 1 5.89 -21.83 -11.84
N LEU A 2 5.72 -21.31 -13.06
CA LEU A 2 6.80 -21.24 -14.05
C LEU A 2 7.84 -20.17 -13.68
N PRO A 3 9.10 -20.25 -14.14
CA PRO A 3 10.10 -19.21 -13.91
C PRO A 3 9.64 -17.80 -14.36
N SER A 4 8.82 -17.72 -15.40
CA SER A 4 8.24 -16.48 -15.94
C SER A 4 7.03 -15.95 -15.17
N THR A 5 6.56 -16.63 -14.13
CA THR A 5 5.35 -16.22 -13.38
C THR A 5 5.44 -14.79 -12.83
N PRO A 6 6.56 -14.33 -12.25
CA PRO A 6 6.66 -12.94 -11.80
C PRO A 6 6.47 -11.92 -12.92
N PHE A 7 7.01 -12.22 -14.11
CA PHE A 7 6.82 -11.38 -15.30
C PHE A 7 5.34 -11.32 -15.71
N LEU A 8 4.63 -12.46 -15.69
CA LEU A 8 3.19 -12.49 -15.98
C LEU A 8 2.36 -11.68 -14.97
N ILE A 9 2.74 -11.69 -13.69
CA ILE A 9 2.10 -10.84 -12.66
C ILE A 9 2.32 -9.36 -13.00
N VAL A 10 3.54 -8.98 -13.39
CA VAL A 10 3.85 -7.60 -13.81
C VAL A 10 3.05 -7.21 -15.04
N VAL A 11 3.01 -8.05 -16.08
CA VAL A 11 2.24 -7.81 -17.31
C VAL A 11 0.75 -7.62 -17.01
N TRP A 12 0.19 -8.47 -16.13
CA TRP A 12 -1.21 -8.35 -15.73
C TRP A 12 -1.51 -7.02 -15.02
N ILE A 13 -0.66 -6.62 -14.07
CA ILE A 13 -0.81 -5.32 -13.38
C ILE A 13 -0.58 -4.16 -14.36
N MET A 14 0.39 -4.29 -15.26
CA MET A 14 0.72 -3.27 -16.26
C MET A 14 -0.45 -3.02 -17.20
N ASN A 15 -1.06 -4.08 -17.71
CA ASN A 15 -2.20 -3.99 -18.61
C ASN A 15 -3.39 -3.26 -17.95
N GLU A 16 -3.62 -3.42 -16.66
CA GLU A 16 -4.78 -2.80 -16.00
C GLU A 16 -4.49 -1.40 -15.44
N CYS A 17 -3.27 -1.17 -14.95
CA CYS A 17 -2.96 -0.03 -14.10
C CYS A 17 -1.94 0.94 -14.69
N ASP A 18 -1.10 0.55 -15.64
CA ASP A 18 -0.01 1.41 -16.11
C ASP A 18 -0.43 2.30 -17.27
N THR A 19 0.23 3.45 -17.38
CA THR A 19 0.07 4.35 -18.54
C THR A 19 0.95 3.93 -19.71
N ILE A 20 1.78 2.90 -19.53
CA ILE A 20 2.62 2.29 -20.56
C ILE A 20 1.99 0.94 -20.93
N GLY A 21 1.68 0.76 -22.21
CA GLY A 21 1.17 -0.48 -22.77
C GLY A 21 2.24 -1.55 -22.88
N LEU A 22 1.81 -2.79 -23.16
CA LEU A 22 2.71 -3.94 -23.30
C LEU A 22 3.66 -3.82 -24.51
N ASP A 23 3.33 -2.97 -25.48
CA ASP A 23 4.16 -2.61 -26.63
C ASP A 23 5.16 -1.48 -26.33
N GLY A 24 5.21 -1.00 -25.08
CA GLY A 24 6.06 0.12 -24.66
C GLY A 24 5.53 1.50 -25.05
N LYS A 25 4.36 1.58 -25.69
CA LYS A 25 3.74 2.85 -26.09
C LYS A 25 2.77 3.35 -25.01
N PRO A 26 2.33 4.62 -25.06
CA PRO A 26 1.27 5.08 -24.17
C PRO A 26 0.02 4.19 -24.27
N ALA A 27 -0.46 3.76 -23.12
CA ALA A 27 -1.58 2.84 -23.02
C ALA A 27 -2.90 3.58 -23.32
N VAL A 28 -3.75 2.99 -24.16
CA VAL A 28 -5.03 3.61 -24.58
C VAL A 28 -6.12 3.43 -23.53
N GLY A 29 -6.85 4.50 -23.17
CA GLY A 29 -8.00 4.43 -22.26
C GLY A 29 -7.66 4.63 -20.78
N THR A 30 -8.70 4.58 -19.94
CA THR A 30 -8.61 4.83 -18.49
C THR A 30 -7.86 3.71 -17.78
N ARG A 31 -6.96 4.07 -16.86
CA ARG A 31 -6.12 3.11 -16.11
C ARG A 31 -6.47 3.11 -14.63
N SER A 32 -6.50 1.93 -14.04
CA SER A 32 -6.83 1.73 -12.63
C SER A 32 -5.78 2.35 -11.70
N SER A 33 -6.17 2.71 -10.48
CA SER A 33 -5.31 3.37 -9.50
C SER A 33 -4.21 2.46 -8.94
N TYR A 34 -3.20 3.05 -8.29
CA TYR A 34 -2.17 2.28 -7.58
C TYR A 34 -2.77 1.38 -6.50
N THR A 35 -3.83 1.83 -5.81
CA THR A 35 -4.55 1.00 -4.84
C THR A 35 -5.16 -0.25 -5.48
N HIS A 36 -5.64 -0.16 -6.73
CA HIS A 36 -6.11 -1.32 -7.47
C HIS A 36 -4.95 -2.28 -7.77
N ALA A 37 -3.81 -1.77 -8.24
CA ALA A 37 -2.60 -2.57 -8.44
C ALA A 37 -2.13 -3.28 -7.15
N GLN A 38 -2.23 -2.63 -5.98
CA GLN A 38 -1.91 -3.26 -4.69
C GLN A 38 -2.84 -4.45 -4.40
N LYS A 39 -4.14 -4.32 -4.69
CA LYS A 39 -5.11 -5.42 -4.53
C LYS A 39 -4.79 -6.56 -5.49
N MET A 40 -4.47 -6.28 -6.75
CA MET A 40 -4.03 -7.28 -7.73
C MET A 40 -2.81 -8.05 -7.22
N ARG A 41 -1.75 -7.36 -6.78
CA ARG A 41 -0.58 -8.01 -6.20
C ARG A 41 -0.92 -8.84 -4.96
N ALA A 42 -1.75 -8.30 -4.05
CA ALA A 42 -2.16 -9.02 -2.85
C ALA A 42 -2.94 -10.31 -3.19
N SER A 43 -3.77 -10.29 -4.22
CA SER A 43 -4.50 -11.47 -4.69
C SER A 43 -3.54 -12.57 -5.17
N MET A 44 -2.50 -12.21 -5.92
CA MET A 44 -1.48 -13.17 -6.37
C MET A 44 -0.66 -13.70 -5.20
N THR A 45 -0.27 -12.84 -4.25
CA THR A 45 0.39 -13.27 -3.01
C THR A 45 -0.44 -14.30 -2.27
N TYR A 46 -1.76 -14.09 -2.16
CA TYR A 46 -2.67 -15.04 -1.51
C TYR A 46 -2.79 -16.36 -2.29
N ILE A 47 -3.05 -16.30 -3.61
CA ILE A 47 -3.21 -17.50 -4.44
C ILE A 47 -1.94 -18.35 -4.38
N PHE A 48 -0.76 -17.78 -4.64
CA PHE A 48 0.48 -18.53 -4.59
C PHE A 48 0.84 -18.98 -3.18
N GLY A 49 0.54 -18.16 -2.16
CA GLY A 49 0.84 -18.50 -0.77
C GLY A 49 -0.04 -19.61 -0.21
N ARG A 50 -1.34 -19.61 -0.51
CA ARG A 50 -2.34 -20.53 0.06
C ARG A 50 -2.70 -21.68 -0.86
N LYS A 51 -2.99 -21.42 -2.14
CA LYS A 51 -3.46 -22.45 -3.08
C LYS A 51 -2.29 -23.21 -3.71
N CYS A 52 -1.21 -22.53 -4.07
CA CYS A 52 -0.02 -23.18 -4.62
C CYS A 52 1.00 -23.60 -3.54
N GLN A 53 0.68 -23.40 -2.26
CA GLN A 53 1.52 -23.77 -1.11
C GLN A 53 2.96 -23.23 -1.16
N ALA A 54 3.20 -22.13 -1.89
CA ALA A 54 4.50 -21.49 -1.96
C ALA A 54 4.82 -20.64 -0.71
N GLY A 55 3.81 -20.45 0.15
CA GLY A 55 3.93 -19.72 1.40
C GLY A 55 4.34 -18.25 1.23
N ARG A 56 5.16 -17.77 2.16
CA ARG A 56 5.75 -16.42 2.19
C ARG A 56 7.24 -16.43 1.82
N ILE A 57 7.72 -17.54 1.27
CA ILE A 57 9.13 -17.69 0.92
C ILE A 57 9.43 -16.72 -0.24
N PRO A 58 10.50 -15.90 -0.16
CA PRO A 58 10.91 -15.06 -1.27
C PRO A 58 11.12 -15.87 -2.55
N TRP A 59 10.72 -15.31 -3.69
CA TRP A 59 10.92 -15.97 -4.99
C TRP A 59 12.40 -16.09 -5.30
N ASN A 60 12.85 -17.29 -5.68
CA ASN A 60 14.20 -17.55 -6.13
C ASN A 60 14.20 -18.61 -7.24
N VAL A 61 15.04 -18.43 -8.25
CA VAL A 61 15.27 -19.42 -9.31
C VAL A 61 16.71 -19.93 -9.17
N PRO A 62 16.94 -21.02 -8.42
CA PRO A 62 18.27 -21.62 -8.29
C PRO A 62 18.80 -22.14 -9.63
N ARG A 63 20.11 -22.39 -9.69
CA ARG A 63 20.81 -22.92 -10.88
C ARG A 63 20.23 -24.27 -11.38
N THR A 64 19.56 -25.02 -10.51
CA THR A 64 18.82 -26.25 -10.83
C THR A 64 17.58 -25.99 -11.71
N GLY A 65 17.20 -24.73 -11.93
CA GLY A 65 16.11 -24.32 -12.82
C GLY A 65 14.71 -24.48 -12.22
N THR A 66 14.59 -25.09 -11.05
CA THR A 66 13.29 -25.25 -10.36
C THR A 66 13.01 -24.04 -9.48
N PRO A 67 12.03 -23.19 -9.82
CA PRO A 67 11.73 -22.01 -9.04
C PRO A 67 11.14 -22.36 -7.67
N VAL A 68 11.55 -21.63 -6.64
CA VAL A 68 11.11 -21.81 -5.25
C VAL A 68 10.53 -20.50 -4.72
N GLY A 69 9.49 -20.62 -3.90
CA GLY A 69 8.86 -19.49 -3.21
C GLY A 69 7.71 -18.84 -3.98
N ASN A 70 7.25 -17.69 -3.50
CA ASN A 70 6.07 -17.02 -4.00
C ASN A 70 6.43 -15.96 -5.06
N PRO A 71 6.01 -16.12 -6.32
CA PRO A 71 6.41 -15.22 -7.42
C PRO A 71 5.92 -13.77 -7.23
N SER A 72 4.87 -13.53 -6.45
CA SER A 72 4.39 -12.17 -6.11
C SER A 72 5.34 -11.43 -5.15
N LEU A 73 6.24 -12.18 -4.51
CA LEU A 73 7.30 -11.68 -3.63
C LEU A 73 8.66 -11.58 -4.34
N SER A 74 8.70 -11.68 -5.67
CA SER A 74 9.95 -11.47 -6.42
C SER A 74 10.43 -10.01 -6.35
N SER A 75 11.74 -9.85 -6.55
CA SER A 75 12.36 -8.54 -6.76
C SER A 75 11.71 -7.78 -7.91
N ASP A 76 11.42 -8.46 -9.02
CA ASP A 76 10.89 -7.84 -10.24
C ASP A 76 9.50 -7.22 -10.01
N VAL A 77 8.62 -7.98 -9.34
CA VAL A 77 7.28 -7.48 -8.99
C VAL A 77 7.40 -6.31 -7.99
N ALA A 78 8.30 -6.41 -7.01
CA ALA A 78 8.50 -5.34 -6.04
C ALA A 78 9.05 -4.05 -6.69
N MET A 79 10.07 -4.15 -7.54
CA MET A 79 10.65 -3.04 -8.29
C MET A 79 9.64 -2.40 -9.24
N TYR A 80 8.85 -3.24 -9.91
CA TYR A 80 7.78 -2.76 -10.77
C TYR A 80 6.74 -1.96 -9.99
N MET A 81 6.25 -2.47 -8.85
CA MET A 81 5.28 -1.77 -8.02
C MET A 81 5.79 -0.42 -7.50
N VAL A 82 7.07 -0.32 -7.13
CA VAL A 82 7.70 0.95 -6.72
C VAL A 82 7.71 1.94 -7.89
N SER A 83 8.08 1.47 -9.09
CA SER A 83 8.10 2.29 -10.30
C SER A 83 6.70 2.75 -10.71
N LEU A 84 5.72 1.85 -10.66
CA LEU A 84 4.32 2.15 -10.93
C LEU A 84 3.79 3.22 -9.96
N ARG A 85 4.08 3.09 -8.66
CA ARG A 85 3.70 4.10 -7.66
C ARG A 85 4.22 5.49 -8.02
N ARG A 86 5.49 5.60 -8.44
CA ARG A 86 6.11 6.87 -8.83
C ARG A 86 5.40 7.47 -10.04
N ARG A 87 5.14 6.68 -11.08
CA ARG A 87 4.39 7.13 -12.27
C ARG A 87 2.98 7.59 -11.92
N LYS A 88 2.28 6.86 -11.05
CA LYS A 88 0.93 7.23 -10.58
C LYS A 88 0.92 8.57 -9.84
N VAL A 89 1.87 8.78 -8.94
CA VAL A 89 2.04 10.07 -8.25
C VAL A 89 2.36 11.18 -9.25
N GLN A 90 3.23 10.94 -10.23
CA GLN A 90 3.52 11.91 -11.28
C GLN A 90 2.30 12.24 -12.16
N SER A 91 1.40 11.27 -12.36
CA SER A 91 0.11 11.49 -13.05
C SER A 91 -0.96 12.18 -12.20
N GLY A 92 -0.63 12.59 -10.96
CA GLY A 92 -1.54 13.31 -10.07
C GLY A 92 -2.33 12.41 -9.11
N GLU A 93 -2.05 11.10 -9.03
CA GLU A 93 -2.65 10.24 -8.01
C GLU A 93 -2.12 10.63 -6.63
N ALA A 94 -3.03 10.92 -5.69
CA ALA A 94 -2.66 11.30 -4.33
C ALA A 94 -1.82 10.19 -3.67
N PRO A 95 -0.65 10.52 -3.10
CA PRO A 95 0.19 9.50 -2.46
C PRO A 95 -0.53 8.89 -1.25
N THR A 96 -0.60 7.55 -1.20
CA THR A 96 -1.29 6.77 -0.14
C THR A 96 -0.60 6.79 1.24
N SER A 97 0.13 7.84 1.59
CA SER A 97 0.80 7.96 2.89
C SER A 97 0.50 9.31 3.52
N ALA A 98 0.65 9.42 4.85
CA ALA A 98 0.44 10.58 5.71
C ALA A 98 0.95 11.96 5.19
N ARG A 99 1.69 12.00 4.07
CA ARG A 99 2.04 13.20 3.31
C ARG A 99 0.88 13.86 2.53
N ALA A 100 -0.36 13.39 2.69
CA ALA A 100 -1.54 14.24 2.43
C ALA A 100 -1.51 15.53 3.29
N ILE A 101 -0.68 15.56 4.34
CA ILE A 101 -0.24 16.78 5.03
C ILE A 101 0.64 17.63 4.09
N THR A 102 0.01 18.25 3.10
CA THR A 102 0.63 19.32 2.30
C THR A 102 0.75 20.59 3.15
N PRO A 103 1.69 21.51 2.89
CA PRO A 103 1.78 22.80 3.58
C PRO A 103 0.61 23.75 3.24
N ALA A 104 -0.39 23.32 2.47
CA ALA A 104 -1.64 24.05 2.34
C ALA A 104 -2.27 24.20 3.73
N SER A 105 -2.63 25.44 4.06
CA SER A 105 -2.93 25.99 5.39
C SER A 105 -3.84 25.17 6.33
N ALA A 106 -4.58 24.19 5.84
CA ALA A 106 -5.39 23.28 6.64
C ALA A 106 -4.56 22.21 7.38
N HIS A 107 -3.43 21.78 6.82
CA HIS A 107 -2.67 20.65 7.34
C HIS A 107 -1.54 21.05 8.31
N LEU A 108 -1.03 22.29 8.21
CA LEU A 108 -0.12 22.85 9.22
C LEU A 108 -0.82 22.97 10.59
N LYS A 109 -2.09 23.42 10.59
CA LYS A 109 -2.91 23.53 11.79
C LYS A 109 -3.14 22.20 12.50
N ILE A 110 -3.20 21.09 11.75
CA ILE A 110 -3.33 19.75 12.34
C ILE A 110 -2.05 19.34 13.07
N LEU A 111 -0.88 19.66 12.50
CA LEU A 111 0.41 19.39 13.15
C LEU A 111 0.64 20.29 14.36
N GLU A 112 0.26 21.57 14.27
CA GLU A 112 0.28 22.53 15.38
C GLU A 112 -0.64 22.08 16.52
N ALA A 113 -1.89 21.75 16.23
CA ALA A 113 -2.82 21.23 17.23
C ALA A 113 -2.34 19.92 17.86
N LEU A 114 -1.68 19.05 17.10
CA LEU A 114 -1.07 17.82 17.63
C LEU A 114 0.13 18.12 18.54
N TYR A 115 0.95 19.10 18.16
CA TYR A 115 2.06 19.57 18.98
C TYR A 115 1.55 20.13 20.30
N ASP A 116 0.59 21.05 20.25
CA ASP A 116 0.00 21.68 21.43
C ASP A 116 -0.66 20.64 22.35
N TYR A 117 -1.43 19.71 21.78
CA TYR A 117 -2.03 18.62 22.53
C TYR A 117 -0.97 17.79 23.27
N ASN A 118 0.09 17.36 22.59
CA ASN A 118 1.16 16.57 23.21
C ASN A 118 1.99 17.35 24.24
N HIS A 119 1.95 18.68 24.23
CA HIS A 119 2.64 19.56 25.19
C HIS A 119 1.75 20.00 26.36
N LEU A 120 0.53 19.48 26.49
CA LEU A 120 -0.26 19.67 27.69
C LEU A 120 0.44 18.98 28.88
N PRO A 121 0.53 19.61 30.06
CA PRO A 121 1.19 19.05 31.25
C PRO A 121 0.69 17.63 31.60
N GLU A 122 -0.61 17.42 31.42
CA GLU A 122 -1.32 16.16 31.67
C GLU A 122 -0.83 14.99 30.81
N ASN A 123 -0.24 15.26 29.63
CA ASN A 123 0.22 14.23 28.71
C ASN A 123 1.67 13.79 28.94
N TYR A 124 2.40 14.45 29.84
CA TYR A 124 3.76 14.04 30.25
C TYR A 124 3.76 13.01 31.36
N ASP A 125 2.64 12.86 32.07
CA ASP A 125 2.50 11.90 33.16
C ASP A 125 2.22 10.50 32.61
N ILE A 126 3.05 9.53 33.01
CA ILE A 126 2.91 8.13 32.59
C ILE A 126 1.74 7.51 33.36
N HIS A 127 0.60 7.35 32.69
CA HIS A 127 -0.55 6.64 33.24
C HIS A 127 -0.48 5.13 32.94
N GLU A 128 -0.95 4.33 33.89
CA GLU A 128 -1.14 2.90 33.68
C GLU A 128 -2.18 2.67 32.57
N TYR A 129 -1.78 1.99 31.51
CA TYR A 129 -2.64 1.76 30.34
C TYR A 129 -3.86 0.91 30.73
N LYS A 130 -5.04 1.53 30.68
CA LYS A 130 -6.31 0.84 30.85
C LYS A 130 -6.95 0.64 29.47
N PRO A 131 -7.07 -0.60 28.97
CA PRO A 131 -7.70 -0.85 27.68
C PRO A 131 -9.16 -0.38 27.72
N GLY A 132 -9.54 0.49 26.78
CA GLY A 132 -10.93 0.90 26.61
C GLY A 132 -11.80 -0.27 26.15
N SER A 133 -13.04 -0.34 26.63
CA SER A 133 -14.03 -1.25 26.04
C SER A 133 -14.49 -0.70 24.69
N ARG A 134 -14.63 -1.59 23.69
CA ARG A 134 -15.21 -1.22 22.40
C ARG A 134 -16.72 -1.01 22.58
N GLN A 135 -17.11 0.17 23.05
CA GLN A 135 -18.52 0.56 23.02
C GLN A 135 -18.96 0.79 21.57
N GLU A 136 -20.11 0.23 21.18
CA GLU A 136 -20.76 0.55 19.92
C GLU A 136 -21.07 2.05 19.91
N LYS A 137 -20.46 2.77 18.97
CA LYS A 137 -20.68 4.21 18.84
C LYS A 137 -21.99 4.42 18.06
N PRO A 138 -22.86 5.36 18.50
CA PRO A 138 -24.14 5.62 17.84
C PRO A 138 -23.98 6.24 16.44
N ASN A 139 -22.80 6.79 16.12
CA ASN A 139 -22.55 7.44 14.84
C ASN A 139 -21.19 7.04 14.25
N ILE A 140 -21.22 6.64 12.97
CA ILE A 140 -20.07 6.19 12.19
C ILE A 140 -18.99 7.28 12.01
N HIS A 141 -19.34 8.56 12.20
CA HIS A 141 -18.40 9.68 12.10
C HIS A 141 -17.56 9.92 13.37
N GLN A 142 -17.83 9.22 14.47
CA GLN A 142 -17.09 9.37 15.74
C GLN A 142 -15.84 8.47 15.83
N TRP A 143 -15.19 8.19 14.71
CA TRP A 143 -14.01 7.32 14.69
C TRP A 143 -12.73 8.09 15.03
N GLY A 144 -12.25 7.89 16.26
CA GLY A 144 -10.80 7.78 16.55
C GLY A 144 -9.96 9.05 16.59
N GLY A 145 -10.42 10.13 17.21
CA GLY A 145 -9.57 11.28 17.56
C GLY A 145 -10.10 12.04 18.78
N PRO A 146 -9.25 12.83 19.48
CA PRO A 146 -9.70 13.72 20.54
C PRO A 146 -10.73 14.71 19.97
N LEU A 147 -11.86 14.89 20.67
CA LEU A 147 -12.81 15.94 20.35
C LEU A 147 -12.29 17.24 20.96
N HIS A 148 -11.92 18.20 20.11
CA HIS A 148 -11.65 19.56 20.56
C HIS A 148 -12.98 20.24 20.92
N ARG A 149 -13.05 20.86 22.09
CA ARG A 149 -14.17 21.73 22.49
C ARG A 149 -13.92 23.15 22.02
#